data_AF-A0A961E6C1-F1
#
_entry.id   AF-A0A961E6C1-F1
#
_cell.length_a   1.000
_cell.length_b   1.000
_cell.length_c   1.000
_cell.angle_alpha   90.00
_cell.angle_beta   90.00
_cell.angle_gamma   90.00
#
_symmetry.space_group_name_H-M   'P 1'
#
loop_
_entity.id
_entity.type
_entity.pdbx_description
1 polymer ?
#
loop_
_entity_poly.entity_id
_entity_poly.type
_entity_poly.pdbx_seq_one_letter_code
_entity_poly.pdbx_strand_id
1 'polypeptide(L)'
;TPASAIALLKALRDNGYHIGEVPGLAASDGDALMHALIERGGQDPDWLTQGQLAGNPIRIPAVRYRQWFAALPAELAESVVAHWGPPTGELYVDRSADPDGEIVVAAMTSGNLVILVQPPRGFGANPVAIYHDPDLPPSHHYLATYLWLRHEFGAHAVVHLGKHGNLEWLPGKTLGLSADCAPDAALGDLPLVYPFLVNDPGEGTQAKRRAHAVLVDHLIPPMARAETYGDIARLEQLLDEHANVAALDPAKLPAIRQQIWTLMRAAKMDYDLGLDERPEDE
;
A
#
# COMPACT_ATOMS: atom_id res chain seq x y z
N THR A 1 -3.70 -4.85 -8.03
CA THR A 1 -3.84 -3.39 -8.26
C THR A 1 -3.53 -2.97 -9.68
N PRO A 2 -2.39 -3.31 -10.31
CA PRO A 2 -2.02 -2.76 -11.62
C PRO A 2 -3.02 -3.09 -12.74
N ALA A 3 -3.44 -4.36 -12.84
CA ALA A 3 -4.46 -4.78 -13.81
C ALA A 3 -5.82 -4.07 -13.59
N SER A 4 -6.22 -3.86 -12.34
CA SER A 4 -7.44 -3.12 -11.99
C SER A 4 -7.34 -1.64 -12.39
N ALA A 5 -6.16 -1.02 -12.21
CA ALA A 5 -5.91 0.35 -12.67
C ALA A 5 -6.04 0.46 -14.19
N ILE A 6 -5.42 -0.46 -14.95
CA ILE A 6 -5.56 -0.52 -16.41
C ILE A 6 -7.03 -0.67 -16.82
N ALA A 7 -7.79 -1.55 -16.17
CA ALA A 7 -9.21 -1.74 -16.46
C ALA A 7 -10.03 -0.47 -16.18
N LEU A 8 -9.77 0.21 -15.06
CA LEU A 8 -10.40 1.49 -14.72
C LEU A 8 -10.07 2.57 -15.76
N LEU A 9 -8.80 2.71 -16.14
CA LEU A 9 -8.35 3.70 -17.12
C LEU A 9 -8.98 3.47 -18.49
N LYS A 10 -9.08 2.21 -18.94
CA LYS A 10 -9.83 1.87 -20.16
C LYS A 10 -11.29 2.29 -20.06
N ALA A 11 -11.95 1.95 -18.95
CA ALA A 11 -13.33 2.33 -18.73
C ALA A 11 -13.52 3.85 -18.73
N LEU A 12 -12.62 4.62 -18.10
CA LEU A 12 -12.65 6.08 -18.13
C LEU A 12 -12.52 6.61 -19.56
N ARG A 13 -11.52 6.14 -20.33
CA ARG A 13 -11.36 6.53 -21.74
C ARG A 13 -12.61 6.23 -22.56
N ASP A 14 -13.15 5.02 -22.42
CA ASP A 14 -14.30 4.55 -23.19
C ASP A 14 -15.60 5.30 -22.79
N ASN A 15 -15.62 5.92 -21.60
CA ASN A 15 -16.67 6.83 -21.13
C ASN A 15 -16.37 8.32 -21.41
N GLY A 16 -15.39 8.63 -22.27
CA GLY A 16 -15.13 9.98 -22.77
C GLY A 16 -14.20 10.84 -21.90
N TYR A 17 -13.54 10.26 -20.90
CA TYR A 17 -12.51 10.98 -20.15
C TYR A 17 -11.24 11.17 -20.99
N HIS A 18 -10.67 12.38 -20.95
CA HIS A 18 -9.39 12.66 -21.59
C HIS A 18 -8.23 12.20 -20.69
N ILE A 19 -7.77 10.96 -20.88
CA ILE A 19 -6.70 10.37 -20.06
C ILE A 19 -5.31 10.37 -20.73
N GLY A 20 -5.19 10.93 -21.93
CA GLY A 20 -3.95 10.96 -22.72
C GLY A 20 -3.38 9.58 -23.03
N GLU A 21 -2.05 9.54 -23.21
CA GLU A 21 -1.28 8.31 -23.40
C GLU A 21 -0.76 7.80 -22.04
N VAL A 22 -1.18 6.60 -21.65
CA VAL A 22 -0.76 5.96 -20.40
C VAL A 22 0.02 4.68 -20.72
N PRO A 23 1.27 4.53 -20.26
CA PRO A 23 2.05 3.31 -20.42
C PRO A 23 1.27 2.05 -20.00
N GLY A 24 1.36 1.00 -20.81
CA GLY A 24 0.67 -0.27 -20.58
C GLY A 24 -0.81 -0.29 -20.98
N LEU A 25 -1.48 0.86 -21.13
CA LEU A 25 -2.93 0.90 -21.38
C LEU A 25 -3.34 0.20 -22.68
N ALA A 26 -2.67 0.49 -23.79
CA ALA A 26 -2.98 -0.10 -25.10
C ALA A 26 -2.73 -1.62 -25.12
N ALA A 27 -1.66 -2.06 -24.45
CA ALA A 27 -1.27 -3.46 -24.36
C ALA A 27 -2.02 -4.25 -23.27
N SER A 28 -2.83 -3.58 -22.43
CA SER A 28 -3.42 -4.19 -21.21
C SER A 28 -2.37 -4.64 -20.19
N ASP A 29 -1.22 -4.00 -20.17
CA ASP A 29 -0.05 -4.39 -19.40
C ASP A 29 0.04 -3.56 -18.11
N GLY A 30 -0.29 -4.18 -16.98
CA GLY A 30 -0.19 -3.54 -15.67
C GLY A 30 1.25 -3.33 -15.22
N ASP A 31 2.19 -4.15 -15.67
CA ASP A 31 3.59 -4.08 -15.26
C ASP A 31 4.27 -2.90 -15.92
N ALA A 32 4.00 -2.66 -17.22
CA ALA A 32 4.46 -1.46 -17.92
C ALA A 32 3.99 -0.17 -17.25
N LEU A 33 2.76 -0.14 -16.71
CA LEU A 33 2.27 1.01 -15.94
C LEU A 33 3.08 1.21 -14.65
N MET A 34 3.32 0.13 -13.90
CA MET A 34 4.06 0.22 -12.64
C MET A 34 5.53 0.59 -12.85
N HIS A 35 6.19 0.00 -13.84
CA HIS A 35 7.56 0.36 -14.20
C HIS A 35 7.67 1.83 -14.59
N ALA A 36 6.75 2.34 -15.41
CA ALA A 36 6.73 3.76 -15.76
C ALA A 36 6.53 4.65 -14.53
N LEU A 37 5.70 4.26 -13.57
CA LEU A 37 5.50 5.04 -12.34
C LEU A 37 6.74 5.03 -11.43
N ILE A 38 7.42 3.88 -11.31
CA ILE A 38 8.67 3.74 -10.54
C ILE A 38 9.78 4.57 -11.18
N GLU A 39 9.89 4.54 -12.51
CA GLU A 39 10.87 5.32 -13.28
C GLU A 39 10.71 6.84 -13.06
N ARG A 40 9.50 7.33 -12.77
CA ARG A 40 9.22 8.74 -12.47
C ARG A 40 9.60 9.15 -11.04
N GLY A 41 10.43 8.33 -10.38
CA GLY A 41 11.08 8.69 -9.12
C GLY A 41 10.29 8.26 -7.92
N GLY A 42 10.02 6.95 -7.81
CA GLY A 42 9.39 6.33 -6.65
C GLY A 42 9.89 6.89 -5.31
N GLN A 43 9.02 6.91 -4.30
CA GLN A 43 9.27 7.64 -3.05
C GLN A 43 9.96 6.74 -2.02
N ASP A 44 11.03 6.09 -2.49
CA ASP A 44 11.95 5.31 -1.69
C ASP A 44 13.35 5.91 -1.88
N PRO A 45 13.92 6.57 -0.86
CA PRO A 45 15.23 7.21 -0.96
C PRO A 45 16.36 6.26 -1.37
N ASP A 46 16.25 4.97 -1.05
CA ASP A 46 17.28 3.97 -1.37
C ASP A 46 17.33 3.64 -2.86
N TRP A 47 16.23 3.86 -3.57
CA TRP A 47 16.07 3.56 -5.00
C TRP A 47 15.89 4.80 -5.87
N LEU A 48 15.77 5.98 -5.26
CA LEU A 48 15.60 7.25 -5.96
C LEU A 48 16.94 7.81 -6.42
N THR A 49 17.22 7.70 -7.71
CA THR A 49 18.43 8.29 -8.30
C THR A 49 18.30 9.80 -8.48
N GLN A 50 19.43 10.53 -8.47
CA GLN A 50 19.42 11.97 -8.78
C GLN A 50 18.86 12.28 -10.17
N GLY A 51 19.08 11.40 -11.16
CA GLY A 51 18.52 11.58 -12.50
C GLY A 51 16.99 11.51 -12.52
N GLN A 52 16.40 10.60 -11.73
CA GLN A 52 14.94 10.50 -11.59
C GLN A 52 14.36 11.70 -10.84
N LEU A 53 15.02 12.16 -9.77
CA LEU A 53 14.60 13.34 -9.01
C LEU A 53 14.65 14.61 -9.88
N ALA A 54 15.77 14.84 -10.58
CA ALA A 54 15.95 16.01 -11.44
C ALA A 54 15.04 15.98 -12.68
N GLY A 55 14.80 14.79 -13.24
CA GLY A 55 13.95 14.60 -14.41
C GLY A 55 12.45 14.52 -14.11
N ASN A 56 12.03 14.61 -12.84
CA ASN A 56 10.64 14.53 -12.47
C ASN A 56 9.88 15.82 -12.86
N PRO A 57 8.78 15.71 -13.64
CA PRO A 57 8.05 16.87 -14.13
C PRO A 57 7.15 17.54 -13.07
N ILE A 58 6.81 16.85 -11.98
CA ILE A 58 5.94 17.38 -10.93
C ILE A 58 6.78 17.91 -9.79
N ARG A 59 6.94 19.23 -9.79
CA ARG A 59 7.80 19.98 -8.89
C ARG A 59 6.98 21.11 -8.30
N ILE A 60 6.89 21.15 -6.97
CA ILE A 60 6.13 22.17 -6.25
C ILE A 60 7.13 23.18 -5.69
N PRO A 61 7.15 24.42 -6.20
CA PRO A 61 8.08 25.44 -5.73
C PRO A 61 7.90 25.71 -4.23
N ALA A 62 8.99 25.88 -3.50
CA ALA A 62 8.95 26.16 -2.06
C ALA A 62 8.09 27.38 -1.73
N VAL A 63 8.16 28.42 -2.55
CA VAL A 63 7.32 29.62 -2.40
C VAL A 63 5.83 29.30 -2.44
N ARG A 64 5.41 28.38 -3.33
CA ARG A 64 4.02 27.98 -3.48
C ARG A 64 3.57 27.14 -2.28
N TYR A 65 4.40 26.17 -1.88
CA TYR A 65 4.11 25.36 -0.70
C TYR A 65 4.01 26.20 0.58
N ARG A 66 4.92 27.16 0.79
CA ARG A 66 4.89 28.06 1.95
C ARG A 66 3.59 28.87 2.03
N GLN A 67 3.03 29.29 0.89
CA GLN A 67 1.73 29.99 0.87
C GLN A 67 0.59 29.08 1.34
N TRP A 68 0.54 27.82 0.87
CA TRP A 68 -0.48 26.87 1.31
C TRP A 68 -0.28 26.46 2.77
N PHE A 69 0.95 26.22 3.19
CA PHE A 69 1.30 25.84 4.56
C PHE A 69 0.90 26.93 5.57
N ALA A 70 1.08 28.21 5.21
CA ALA A 70 0.68 29.33 6.05
C ALA A 70 -0.83 29.46 6.25
N ALA A 71 -1.64 28.79 5.43
CA ALA A 71 -3.10 28.74 5.60
C ALA A 71 -3.57 27.56 6.46
N LEU A 72 -2.66 26.65 6.86
CA LEU A 72 -3.00 25.56 7.76
C LEU A 72 -3.25 26.07 9.18
N PRO A 73 -4.11 25.40 9.96
CA PRO A 73 -4.27 25.74 11.36
C PRO A 73 -2.98 25.61 12.16
N ALA A 74 -2.80 26.50 13.14
CA ALA A 74 -1.55 26.65 13.87
C ALA A 74 -1.10 25.35 14.57
N GLU A 75 -2.02 24.62 15.21
CA GLU A 75 -1.70 23.39 15.95
C GLU A 75 -1.09 22.32 15.02
N LEU A 76 -1.69 22.11 13.84
CA LEU A 76 -1.16 21.19 12.85
C LEU A 76 0.18 21.69 12.29
N ALA A 77 0.26 22.96 11.92
CA ALA A 77 1.48 23.54 11.34
C ALA A 77 2.67 23.45 12.32
N GLU A 78 2.45 23.78 13.60
CA GLU A 78 3.45 23.67 14.67
C GLU A 78 3.90 22.22 14.88
N SER A 79 2.97 21.26 14.90
CA SER A 79 3.29 19.85 15.01
C SER A 79 4.16 19.37 13.84
N VAL A 80 3.79 19.72 12.61
CA VAL A 80 4.59 19.39 11.42
C VAL A 80 5.99 20.00 11.52
N VAL A 81 6.10 21.27 11.92
CA VAL A 81 7.39 21.95 12.04
C VAL A 81 8.27 21.33 13.12
N ALA A 82 7.68 20.91 14.25
CA ALA A 82 8.42 20.27 15.34
C ALA A 82 9.08 18.95 14.90
N HIS A 83 8.45 18.20 13.99
CA HIS A 83 8.95 16.89 13.54
C HIS A 83 9.76 16.95 12.25
N TRP A 84 9.42 17.87 11.35
CA TRP A 84 9.93 17.91 9.97
C TRP A 84 10.71 19.18 9.63
N GLY A 85 10.88 20.09 10.60
CA GLY A 85 11.55 21.37 10.43
C GLY A 85 10.67 22.44 9.78
N PRO A 86 11.20 23.64 9.50
CA PRO A 86 10.43 24.66 8.80
C PRO A 86 10.14 24.23 7.35
N PRO A 87 9.01 24.68 6.75
CA PRO A 87 8.72 24.42 5.35
C PRO A 87 9.85 24.94 4.44
N THR A 88 10.32 24.19 3.45
CA THR A 88 9.77 22.96 2.85
C THR A 88 10.18 21.63 3.48
N GLY A 89 10.95 21.65 4.57
CA GLY A 89 11.64 20.46 5.07
C GLY A 89 12.77 19.99 4.13
N GLU A 90 13.20 18.74 4.30
CA GLU A 90 14.31 18.13 3.54
C GLU A 90 13.86 16.95 2.64
N LEU A 91 12.71 16.34 2.91
CA LEU A 91 12.27 15.14 2.19
C LEU A 91 11.85 15.46 0.75
N TYR A 92 12.52 14.82 -0.22
CA TYR A 92 12.27 14.96 -1.65
C TYR A 92 12.36 16.42 -2.15
N VAL A 93 13.22 17.22 -1.53
CA VAL A 93 13.46 18.61 -1.95
C VAL A 93 14.70 18.65 -2.84
N ASP A 94 14.53 19.11 -4.08
CA ASP A 94 15.62 19.39 -4.99
C ASP A 94 15.90 20.89 -5.03
N ARG A 95 17.18 21.26 -4.88
CA ARG A 95 17.67 22.66 -4.88
C ARG A 95 18.59 22.97 -6.06
N SER A 96 18.64 22.08 -7.05
CA SER A 96 19.53 22.21 -8.21
C SER A 96 19.16 23.38 -9.13
N ALA A 97 17.86 23.64 -9.31
CA ALA A 97 17.34 24.72 -10.16
C ALA A 97 16.95 25.98 -9.38
N ASP A 98 16.38 25.82 -8.19
CA ASP A 98 15.98 26.91 -7.29
C ASP A 98 16.63 26.71 -5.91
N PRO A 99 17.47 27.64 -5.42
CA PRO A 99 18.07 27.54 -4.09
C PRO A 99 17.05 27.53 -2.94
N ASP A 100 15.85 28.07 -3.15
CA ASP A 100 14.74 27.98 -2.19
C ASP A 100 14.14 26.56 -2.12
N GLY A 101 14.36 25.75 -3.14
CA GLY A 101 13.96 24.34 -3.25
C GLY A 101 12.62 24.09 -3.95
N GLU A 102 12.50 22.88 -4.48
CA GLU A 102 11.27 22.36 -5.09
C GLU A 102 10.98 20.98 -4.50
N ILE A 103 9.76 20.78 -4.00
CA ILE A 103 9.30 19.47 -3.53
C ILE A 103 8.94 18.64 -4.76
N VAL A 104 9.61 17.50 -4.93
CA VAL A 104 9.44 16.60 -6.07
C VAL A 104 8.46 15.49 -5.72
N VAL A 105 7.45 15.26 -6.58
CA VAL A 105 6.40 14.27 -6.36
C VAL A 105 6.48 13.15 -7.38
N ALA A 106 6.64 11.90 -6.93
CA ALA A 106 6.62 10.71 -7.79
C ALA A 106 5.25 10.50 -8.44
N ALA A 107 5.09 11.01 -9.65
CA ALA A 107 3.81 11.07 -10.33
C ALA A 107 3.99 11.18 -11.84
N MET A 108 2.94 10.81 -12.55
CA MET A 108 2.83 10.95 -14.00
C MET A 108 1.51 11.62 -14.35
N THR A 109 1.56 12.66 -15.16
CA THR A 109 0.38 13.29 -15.75
C THR A 109 0.16 12.79 -17.18
N SER A 110 -1.10 12.63 -17.56
CA SER A 110 -1.47 12.34 -18.95
C SER A 110 -2.89 12.82 -19.22
N GLY A 111 -3.05 13.75 -20.17
CA GLY A 111 -4.31 14.46 -20.37
C GLY A 111 -4.80 15.12 -19.07
N ASN A 112 -6.01 14.79 -18.63
CA ASN A 112 -6.63 15.26 -17.39
C ASN A 112 -6.45 14.29 -16.21
N LEU A 113 -5.46 13.39 -16.29
CA LEU A 113 -5.18 12.39 -15.26
C LEU A 113 -3.82 12.66 -14.61
N VAL A 114 -3.75 12.42 -13.31
CA VAL A 114 -2.49 12.18 -12.60
C VAL A 114 -2.54 10.81 -11.93
N ILE A 115 -1.48 10.03 -12.12
CA ILE A 115 -1.24 8.76 -11.44
C ILE A 115 -0.02 8.98 -10.55
N LEU A 116 -0.18 8.78 -9.24
CA LEU A 116 0.89 8.98 -8.28
C LEU A 116 0.89 7.89 -7.21
N VAL A 117 2.07 7.67 -6.62
CA VAL A 117 2.20 6.85 -5.43
C VAL A 117 1.87 7.73 -4.22
N GLN A 118 1.03 7.22 -3.32
CA GLN A 118 0.68 7.96 -2.11
C GLN A 118 1.96 8.26 -1.29
N PRO A 119 2.12 9.51 -0.81
CA PRO A 119 3.25 9.89 0.03
C PRO A 119 3.54 8.95 1.21
N PRO A 120 4.82 8.62 1.49
CA PRO A 120 5.18 7.79 2.62
C PRO A 120 4.79 8.47 3.92
N ARG A 121 4.43 7.65 4.91
CA ARG A 121 3.96 8.11 6.22
C ARG A 121 5.01 8.88 7.03
N GLY A 122 6.29 8.60 6.80
CA GLY A 122 7.43 9.28 7.44
C GLY A 122 8.27 8.42 8.39
N PHE A 123 7.77 7.29 8.90
CA PHE A 123 8.48 6.46 9.89
C PHE A 123 9.85 5.93 9.42
N GLY A 124 10.03 5.67 8.12
CA GLY A 124 11.35 5.29 7.58
C GLY A 124 12.37 6.44 7.63
N ALA A 125 11.91 7.69 7.52
CA ALA A 125 12.75 8.88 7.60
C ALA A 125 13.02 9.34 9.05
N ASN A 126 12.19 8.91 10.00
CA ASN A 126 12.41 9.10 11.43
C ASN A 126 12.19 7.77 12.18
N PRO A 127 13.19 6.86 12.19
CA PRO A 127 13.05 5.56 12.84
C PRO A 127 12.82 5.63 14.35
N VAL A 128 13.26 6.71 15.02
CA VAL A 128 13.04 6.92 16.46
C VAL A 128 11.54 7.11 16.75
N ALA A 129 10.81 7.78 15.86
CA ALA A 129 9.36 7.96 15.97
C ALA A 129 8.59 6.64 15.99
N ILE A 130 9.14 5.55 15.44
CA ILE A 130 8.52 4.21 15.53
C ILE A 130 8.35 3.78 16.99
N TYR A 131 9.28 4.16 17.87
CA TYR A 131 9.29 3.76 19.28
C TYR A 131 8.54 4.74 20.18
N HIS A 132 8.47 6.01 19.79
CA HIS A 132 8.08 7.09 20.69
C HIS A 132 6.87 7.92 20.23
N ASP A 133 6.60 7.98 18.93
CA ASP A 133 5.65 8.95 18.35
C ASP A 133 4.63 8.26 17.43
N PRO A 134 3.63 7.53 18.01
CA PRO A 134 2.57 6.91 17.22
C PRO A 134 1.71 7.94 16.46
N ASP A 135 1.74 9.20 16.89
CA ASP A 135 1.02 10.36 16.36
C ASP A 135 1.88 11.28 15.47
N LEU A 136 3.02 10.78 14.96
CA LEU A 136 3.90 11.50 14.02
C LEU A 136 3.07 12.26 12.95
N PRO A 137 3.16 13.59 12.78
CA PRO A 137 2.39 14.31 11.76
C PRO A 137 2.82 13.95 10.32
N PRO A 138 2.00 14.22 9.29
CA PRO A 138 2.43 14.10 7.90
C PRO A 138 3.62 15.03 7.61
N SER A 139 4.51 14.61 6.72
CA SER A 139 5.65 15.43 6.30
C SER A 139 5.23 16.59 5.38
N HIS A 140 6.15 17.54 5.16
CA HIS A 140 5.93 18.60 4.18
C HIS A 140 5.66 18.07 2.77
N HIS A 141 6.41 17.04 2.33
CA HIS A 141 6.18 16.36 1.04
C HIS A 141 4.78 15.74 0.95
N TYR A 142 4.30 15.12 2.03
CA TYR A 142 2.95 14.56 2.10
C TYR A 142 1.90 15.65 1.87
N LEU A 143 1.95 16.73 2.67
CA LEU A 143 1.00 17.83 2.58
C LEU A 143 1.07 18.52 1.22
N ALA A 144 2.28 18.81 0.73
CA ALA A 144 2.49 19.45 -0.56
C ALA A 144 1.84 18.66 -1.70
N THR A 145 1.97 17.34 -1.70
CA THR A 145 1.39 16.47 -2.74
C THR A 145 -0.14 16.61 -2.82
N TYR A 146 -0.84 16.51 -1.69
CA TYR A 146 -2.31 16.65 -1.70
C TYR A 146 -2.76 18.09 -1.93
N LEU A 147 -2.04 19.08 -1.43
CA LEU A 147 -2.33 20.50 -1.71
C LEU A 147 -2.14 20.82 -3.20
N TRP A 148 -1.14 20.22 -3.85
CA TRP A 148 -0.94 20.34 -5.29
C TRP A 148 -2.09 19.71 -6.09
N LEU A 149 -2.55 18.51 -5.69
CA LEU A 149 -3.74 17.88 -6.28
C LEU A 149 -4.96 18.81 -6.24
N ARG A 150 -5.15 19.53 -5.12
CA ARG A 150 -6.27 20.44 -4.90
C ARG A 150 -6.16 21.75 -5.68
N HIS A 151 -5.01 22.41 -5.57
CA HIS A 151 -4.89 23.82 -5.91
C HIS A 151 -4.23 24.08 -7.27
N GLU A 152 -3.45 23.13 -7.78
CA GLU A 152 -2.66 23.35 -8.99
C GLU A 152 -3.02 22.36 -10.09
N PHE A 153 -3.06 21.07 -9.80
CA PHE A 153 -3.65 20.11 -10.72
C PHE A 153 -5.16 20.33 -10.84
N GLY A 154 -5.83 20.72 -9.75
CA GLY A 154 -7.26 20.99 -9.74
C GLY A 154 -8.09 19.73 -9.92
N ALA A 155 -7.74 18.65 -9.22
CA ALA A 155 -8.48 17.39 -9.28
C ALA A 155 -9.96 17.62 -8.95
N HIS A 156 -10.86 17.06 -9.76
CA HIS A 156 -12.29 17.04 -9.44
C HIS A 156 -12.66 15.90 -8.49
N ALA A 157 -11.86 14.84 -8.45
CA ALA A 157 -12.00 13.69 -7.57
C ALA A 157 -10.67 12.96 -7.46
N VAL A 158 -10.49 12.20 -6.38
CA VAL A 158 -9.38 11.28 -6.17
C VAL A 158 -9.92 9.85 -6.13
N VAL A 159 -9.22 8.92 -6.79
CA VAL A 159 -9.49 7.49 -6.69
C VAL A 159 -8.30 6.82 -6.01
N HIS A 160 -8.49 6.32 -4.78
CA HIS A 160 -7.50 5.46 -4.15
C HIS A 160 -7.72 4.01 -4.55
N LEU A 161 -6.71 3.38 -5.16
CA LEU A 161 -6.81 1.99 -5.63
C LEU A 161 -6.10 1.03 -4.68
N GLY A 162 -6.89 0.22 -3.98
CA GLY A 162 -6.42 -0.86 -3.14
C GLY A 162 -6.53 -0.56 -1.64
N LYS A 163 -6.89 -1.59 -0.88
CA LYS A 163 -6.95 -1.57 0.58
C LYS A 163 -5.53 -1.75 1.16
N HIS A 164 -4.97 -0.80 1.91
CA HIS A 164 -5.44 0.57 2.14
C HIS A 164 -4.28 1.58 2.01
N GLY A 165 -4.63 2.83 1.75
CA GLY A 165 -3.77 3.98 1.88
C GLY A 165 -3.59 4.42 3.34
N ASN A 166 -2.80 5.46 3.56
CA ASN A 166 -2.41 5.95 4.88
C ASN A 166 -3.08 7.28 5.29
N LEU A 167 -3.84 7.93 4.39
CA LEU A 167 -4.45 9.24 4.63
C LEU A 167 -5.49 9.19 5.76
N GLU A 168 -6.40 8.21 5.69
CA GLU A 168 -7.45 7.98 6.68
C GLU A 168 -6.91 7.53 8.05
N TRP A 169 -5.60 7.30 8.15
CA TRP A 169 -4.87 6.90 9.36
C TRP A 169 -3.94 8.00 9.88
N LEU A 170 -3.90 9.17 9.24
CA LEU A 170 -3.11 10.29 9.76
C LEU A 170 -3.64 10.76 11.13
N PRO A 171 -2.78 11.39 11.95
CA PRO A 171 -3.17 11.87 13.28
C PRO A 171 -4.32 12.86 13.25
N GLY A 172 -5.15 12.83 14.29
CA GLY A 172 -6.31 13.70 14.45
C GLY A 172 -7.43 13.01 15.21
N LYS A 173 -8.62 13.62 15.21
CA LYS A 173 -9.80 13.06 15.88
C LYS A 173 -10.18 11.69 15.29
N THR A 174 -10.86 10.89 16.11
CA THR A 174 -11.33 9.54 15.74
C THR A 174 -12.33 9.56 14.59
N LEU A 175 -13.24 10.54 14.57
CA LEU A 175 -14.17 10.89 13.50
C LEU A 175 -14.68 12.32 13.73
N GLY A 176 -15.38 12.90 12.75
CA GLY A 176 -15.84 14.29 12.85
C GLY A 176 -14.64 15.24 12.90
N LEU A 177 -13.85 15.21 11.83
CA LEU A 177 -12.57 15.90 11.76
C LEU A 177 -12.73 17.42 11.91
N SER A 178 -11.74 18.05 12.55
CA SER A 178 -11.55 19.50 12.54
C SER A 178 -10.50 19.88 11.50
N ALA A 179 -10.37 21.18 11.23
CA ALA A 179 -9.33 21.71 10.35
C ALA A 179 -7.90 21.31 10.79
N ASP A 180 -7.66 21.12 12.10
CA ASP A 180 -6.36 20.69 12.64
C ASP A 180 -6.06 19.20 12.40
N CYS A 181 -7.05 18.41 11.95
CA CYS A 181 -6.85 17.00 11.68
C CYS A 181 -6.09 16.83 10.36
N ALA A 182 -4.99 16.09 10.38
CA ALA A 182 -4.15 15.90 9.20
C ALA A 182 -4.87 15.31 7.97
N PRO A 183 -5.83 14.35 8.09
CA PRO A 183 -6.60 13.90 6.92
C PRO A 183 -7.42 15.04 6.27
N ASP A 184 -8.00 15.92 7.07
CA ASP A 184 -8.80 17.06 6.61
C ASP A 184 -7.91 18.11 5.92
N ALA A 185 -6.80 18.47 6.54
CA ALA A 185 -5.82 19.41 5.97
C ALA A 185 -5.24 18.93 4.63
N ALA A 186 -4.97 17.62 4.50
CA ALA A 186 -4.49 17.04 3.26
C ALA A 186 -5.59 16.98 2.19
N LEU A 187 -6.68 16.25 2.44
CA LEU A 187 -7.69 15.94 1.43
C LEU A 187 -8.61 17.15 1.14
N GLY A 188 -8.98 17.91 2.16
CA GLY A 188 -9.98 18.96 2.11
C GLY A 188 -11.27 18.50 1.44
N ASP A 189 -11.84 19.34 0.58
CA ASP A 189 -13.12 19.06 -0.08
C ASP A 189 -13.03 18.10 -1.28
N LEU A 190 -11.86 17.51 -1.56
CA LEU A 190 -11.73 16.58 -2.69
C LEU A 190 -12.61 15.35 -2.47
N PRO A 191 -13.53 15.04 -3.41
CA PRO A 191 -14.27 13.79 -3.38
C PRO A 191 -13.31 12.60 -3.48
N LEU A 192 -13.39 11.68 -2.52
CA LEU A 192 -12.58 10.46 -2.51
C LEU A 192 -13.46 9.25 -2.87
N VAL A 193 -13.22 8.66 -4.03
CA VAL A 193 -13.79 7.37 -4.43
C VAL A 193 -12.78 6.28 -4.13
N TYR A 194 -13.23 5.16 -3.56
CA TYR A 194 -12.30 4.19 -3.00
C TYR A 194 -12.78 2.75 -3.22
N PRO A 195 -12.31 2.07 -4.26
CA PRO A 195 -12.49 0.64 -4.38
C PRO A 195 -11.89 -0.10 -3.18
N PHE A 196 -12.74 -0.84 -2.45
CA PHE A 196 -12.37 -1.44 -1.17
C PHE A 196 -12.76 -2.92 -1.12
N LEU A 197 -12.02 -3.73 -0.37
CA LEU A 197 -12.30 -5.16 -0.28
C LEU A 197 -13.53 -5.42 0.62
N VAL A 198 -14.53 -6.17 0.10
CA VAL A 198 -15.84 -6.34 0.76
C VAL A 198 -15.77 -7.00 2.15
N ASN A 199 -14.80 -7.87 2.41
CA ASN A 199 -14.67 -8.57 3.70
C ASN A 199 -13.79 -7.82 4.72
N ASP A 200 -13.35 -6.59 4.43
CA ASP A 200 -12.58 -5.74 5.35
C ASP A 200 -13.34 -4.47 5.79
N PRO A 201 -14.52 -4.61 6.43
CA PRO A 201 -15.41 -3.50 6.71
C PRO A 201 -14.85 -2.49 7.73
N GLY A 202 -13.98 -2.94 8.64
CA GLY A 202 -13.42 -2.10 9.70
C GLY A 202 -12.58 -0.96 9.14
N GLU A 203 -11.65 -1.29 8.25
CA GLU A 203 -10.76 -0.31 7.63
C GLU A 203 -11.50 0.55 6.60
N GLY A 204 -12.44 -0.04 5.84
CA GLY A 204 -13.30 0.74 4.95
C GLY A 204 -14.11 1.79 5.72
N THR A 205 -14.60 1.44 6.91
CA THR A 205 -15.32 2.38 7.79
C THR A 205 -14.44 3.54 8.25
N GLN A 206 -13.14 3.30 8.48
CA GLN A 206 -12.19 4.36 8.82
C GLN A 206 -12.11 5.39 7.68
N ALA A 207 -11.94 4.94 6.43
CA ALA A 207 -11.91 5.82 5.26
C ALA A 207 -13.21 6.62 5.09
N LYS A 208 -14.38 5.99 5.28
CA LYS A 208 -15.68 6.67 5.22
C LYS A 208 -15.80 7.79 6.26
N ARG A 209 -15.31 7.57 7.48
CA ARG A 209 -15.51 8.47 8.63
C ARG A 209 -14.44 9.55 8.77
N ARG A 210 -13.21 9.31 8.28
CA ARG A 210 -12.05 10.19 8.43
C ARG A 210 -11.53 10.77 7.11
N ALA A 211 -12.08 10.38 5.97
CA ALA A 211 -11.67 10.92 4.66
C ALA A 211 -12.85 11.06 3.71
N HIS A 212 -14.10 11.09 4.25
CA HIS A 212 -15.36 11.20 3.49
C HIS A 212 -15.41 10.31 2.24
N ALA A 213 -14.81 9.11 2.35
CA ALA A 213 -14.66 8.21 1.22
C ALA A 213 -15.99 7.60 0.79
N VAL A 214 -16.25 7.60 -0.51
CA VAL A 214 -17.30 6.81 -1.15
C VAL A 214 -16.69 5.48 -1.55
N LEU A 215 -16.96 4.45 -0.74
CA LEU A 215 -16.48 3.10 -1.04
C LEU A 215 -17.26 2.47 -2.20
N VAL A 216 -16.53 1.79 -3.08
CA VAL A 216 -17.07 0.93 -4.13
C VAL A 216 -16.52 -0.47 -3.89
N ASP A 217 -17.23 -1.25 -3.08
CA ASP A 217 -16.71 -2.53 -2.61
C ASP A 217 -16.50 -3.52 -3.78
N HIS A 218 -15.40 -4.28 -3.74
CA HIS A 218 -15.08 -5.32 -4.71
C HIS A 218 -14.95 -6.69 -4.05
N LEU A 219 -15.07 -7.74 -4.86
CA LEU A 219 -15.08 -9.13 -4.41
C LEU A 219 -13.71 -9.56 -3.84
N ILE A 220 -13.74 -10.59 -2.98
CA ILE A 220 -12.57 -11.37 -2.58
C ILE A 220 -11.88 -12.00 -3.80
N PRO A 221 -10.57 -12.34 -3.71
CA PRO A 221 -9.93 -13.14 -4.74
C PRO A 221 -10.68 -14.47 -4.97
N PRO A 222 -10.57 -15.07 -6.16
CA PRO A 222 -11.14 -16.39 -6.42
C PRO A 222 -10.53 -17.40 -5.45
N MET A 223 -11.40 -18.13 -4.74
CA MET A 223 -11.00 -19.13 -3.75
C MET A 223 -10.93 -20.50 -4.41
N ALA A 224 -9.89 -21.27 -4.06
CA ALA A 224 -9.75 -22.68 -4.41
C ALA A 224 -9.37 -23.48 -3.16
N ARG A 225 -9.59 -24.79 -3.21
CA ARG A 225 -9.01 -25.69 -2.20
C ARG A 225 -7.49 -25.66 -2.32
N ALA A 226 -6.80 -25.73 -1.19
CA ALA A 226 -5.34 -25.77 -1.16
C ALA A 226 -4.80 -27.05 -1.82
N GLU A 227 -5.55 -28.15 -1.70
CA GLU A 227 -5.15 -29.51 -2.08
C GLU A 227 -3.85 -29.96 -1.37
N THR A 228 -3.50 -31.24 -1.47
CA THR A 228 -2.24 -31.76 -0.92
C THR A 228 -1.13 -31.66 -1.98
N TYR A 229 0.11 -31.42 -1.53
CA TYR A 229 1.28 -31.34 -2.41
C TYR A 229 2.54 -31.84 -1.68
N GLY A 230 3.57 -32.18 -2.46
CA GLY A 230 4.87 -32.59 -1.92
C GLY A 230 4.76 -33.73 -0.90
N ASP A 231 5.40 -33.57 0.25
CA ASP A 231 5.42 -34.59 1.30
C ASP A 231 4.07 -34.75 2.03
N ILE A 232 3.16 -33.76 1.97
CA ILE A 232 1.80 -33.88 2.55
C ILE A 232 0.99 -34.87 1.72
N ALA A 233 1.07 -34.79 0.38
CA ALA A 233 0.42 -35.77 -0.50
C ALA A 233 1.02 -37.18 -0.34
N ARG A 234 2.32 -37.29 -0.08
CA ARG A 234 2.97 -38.57 0.24
C ARG A 234 2.53 -39.13 1.58
N LEU A 235 2.36 -38.27 2.58
CA LEU A 235 1.85 -38.67 3.89
C LEU A 235 0.41 -39.19 3.76
N GLU A 236 -0.45 -38.51 3.00
CA GLU A 236 -1.82 -38.95 2.70
C GLU A 236 -1.82 -40.39 2.11
N GLN A 237 -0.95 -40.66 1.13
CA GLN A 237 -0.80 -42.01 0.56
C GLN A 237 -0.32 -43.05 1.59
N LEU A 238 0.63 -42.69 2.45
CA LEU A 238 1.11 -43.60 3.50
C LEU A 238 0.05 -43.88 4.57
N LEU A 239 -0.83 -42.91 4.85
CA LEU A 239 -1.96 -43.10 5.78
C LEU A 239 -3.02 -44.03 5.18
N ASP A 240 -3.30 -43.92 3.88
CA ASP A 240 -4.16 -44.87 3.16
C ASP A 240 -3.56 -46.28 3.16
N GLU A 241 -2.25 -46.39 2.90
CA GLU A 241 -1.54 -47.67 2.99
C GLU A 241 -1.56 -48.23 4.41
N HIS A 242 -1.34 -47.40 5.42
CA HIS A 242 -1.44 -47.80 6.83
C HIS A 242 -2.83 -48.37 7.15
N ALA A 243 -3.91 -47.73 6.69
CA ALA A 243 -5.28 -48.22 6.88
C ALA A 243 -5.49 -49.60 6.21
N ASN A 244 -5.00 -49.78 4.98
CA ASN A 244 -5.08 -51.06 4.27
C ASN A 244 -4.27 -52.16 4.98
N VAL A 245 -3.05 -51.85 5.41
CA VAL A 245 -2.17 -52.77 6.15
C VAL A 245 -2.82 -53.16 7.49
N ALA A 246 -3.44 -52.22 8.20
CA ALA A 246 -4.15 -52.49 9.45
C ALA A 246 -5.27 -53.54 9.29
N ALA A 247 -5.96 -53.53 8.16
CA ALA A 247 -7.09 -54.43 7.90
C ALA A 247 -6.65 -55.80 7.33
N LEU A 248 -5.62 -55.81 6.47
CA LEU A 248 -5.28 -56.98 5.66
C LEU A 248 -4.04 -57.74 6.15
N ASP A 249 -3.06 -57.05 6.71
CA ASP A 249 -1.79 -57.66 7.13
C ASP A 249 -1.19 -56.90 8.34
N PRO A 250 -1.81 -57.03 9.54
CA PRO A 250 -1.40 -56.26 10.72
C PRO A 250 0.07 -56.46 11.12
N ALA A 251 0.68 -57.58 10.72
CA ALA A 251 2.09 -57.86 10.99
C ALA A 251 3.05 -56.84 10.34
N LYS A 252 2.61 -56.10 9.32
CA LYS A 252 3.40 -55.06 8.64
C LYS A 252 3.21 -53.64 9.20
N LEU A 253 2.30 -53.44 10.17
CA LEU A 253 2.02 -52.12 10.76
C LEU A 253 3.27 -51.39 11.30
N PRO A 254 4.22 -52.04 12.00
CA PRO A 254 5.39 -51.33 12.51
C PRO A 254 6.25 -50.70 11.40
N ALA A 255 6.32 -51.33 10.23
CA ALA A 255 7.12 -50.83 9.10
C ALA A 255 6.49 -49.59 8.48
N ILE A 256 5.18 -49.58 8.25
CA ILE A 256 4.48 -48.42 7.69
C ILE A 256 4.45 -47.25 8.68
N ARG A 257 4.29 -47.51 10.00
CA ARG A 257 4.41 -46.49 11.05
C ARG A 257 5.80 -45.83 11.09
N GLN A 258 6.86 -46.63 10.91
CA GLN A 258 8.22 -46.09 10.81
C GLN A 258 8.38 -45.20 9.58
N GLN A 259 7.84 -45.59 8.42
CA GLN A 259 7.90 -44.77 7.21
C GLN A 259 7.14 -43.45 7.37
N ILE A 260 5.94 -43.49 7.94
CA ILE A 260 5.14 -42.32 8.28
C ILE A 260 5.94 -41.39 9.20
N TRP A 261 6.47 -41.92 10.31
CA TRP A 261 7.23 -41.12 11.26
C TRP A 261 8.51 -40.52 10.64
N THR A 262 9.24 -41.30 9.84
CA THR A 262 10.43 -40.82 9.13
C THR A 262 10.08 -39.71 8.15
N LEU A 263 8.99 -39.85 7.38
CA LEU A 263 8.52 -38.80 6.48
C LEU A 263 8.12 -37.54 7.26
N MET A 264 7.33 -37.70 8.33
CA MET A 264 6.90 -36.59 9.18
C MET A 264 8.10 -35.82 9.75
N ARG A 265 9.11 -36.51 10.28
CA ARG A 265 10.33 -35.89 10.83
C ARG A 265 11.18 -35.22 9.77
N ALA A 266 11.28 -35.80 8.57
CA ALA A 266 12.03 -35.22 7.46
C ALA A 266 11.35 -33.94 6.94
N ALA A 267 10.02 -33.95 6.84
CA ALA A 267 9.20 -32.84 6.36
C ALA A 267 8.80 -31.84 7.46
N LYS A 268 9.29 -32.02 8.70
CA LYS A 268 9.01 -31.19 9.87
C LYS A 268 7.56 -31.15 10.35
N MET A 269 6.72 -32.09 9.91
CA MET A 269 5.31 -32.20 10.33
C MET A 269 5.14 -32.61 11.80
N ASP A 270 6.19 -33.12 12.43
CA ASP A 270 6.26 -33.31 13.87
C ASP A 270 6.12 -31.98 14.64
N TYR A 271 6.65 -30.88 14.09
CA TYR A 271 6.45 -29.54 14.66
C TYR A 271 5.00 -29.08 14.49
N ASP A 272 4.43 -29.24 13.29
CA ASP A 272 3.02 -28.90 13.00
C ASP A 272 2.03 -29.61 13.92
N LEU A 273 2.36 -30.86 14.30
CA LEU A 273 1.52 -31.70 15.16
C LEU A 273 1.90 -31.60 16.66
N GLY A 274 2.94 -30.84 17.02
CA GLY A 274 3.39 -30.71 18.41
C GLY A 274 3.94 -32.00 19.01
N LEU A 275 4.63 -32.82 18.22
CA LEU A 275 5.21 -34.10 18.62
C LEU A 275 6.74 -33.98 18.73
N ASP A 276 7.25 -33.92 19.96
CA ASP A 276 8.70 -33.90 20.21
C ASP A 276 9.35 -35.27 19.93
N GLU A 277 8.62 -36.35 20.19
CA GLU A 277 9.06 -37.73 20.06
C GLU A 277 8.03 -38.57 19.30
N ARG A 278 8.46 -39.76 18.87
CA ARG A 278 7.56 -40.70 18.21
C ARG A 278 6.53 -41.21 19.23
N PRO A 279 5.22 -41.15 18.94
CA PRO A 279 4.21 -41.76 19.81
C PRO A 279 4.43 -43.27 19.98
N GLU A 280 4.09 -43.78 21.17
CA GLU A 280 4.11 -45.22 21.44
C GLU A 280 3.02 -45.95 20.64
N ASP A 281 3.29 -47.21 20.30
CA ASP A 281 2.41 -48.08 19.50
C ASP A 281 1.28 -48.66 20.37
N GLU A 282 0.41 -47.83 20.96
CA GLU A 282 -0.85 -48.28 21.62
C GLU A 282 -1.99 -48.54 20.61
#